data_AF-A0A2V8UP57-F1
#
_entry.id   AF-A0A2V8UP57-F1
#
_cell.length_a   1.000
_cell.length_b   1.000
_cell.length_c   1.000
_cell.angle_alpha   90.00
_cell.angle_beta   90.00
_cell.angle_gamma   90.00
#
_symmetry.space_group_name_H-M   'P 1'
#
loop_
_entity.id
_entity.type
_entity.pdbx_description
1 polymer ?
#
loop_
_entity_poly.entity_id
_entity_poly.type
_entity_poly.pdbx_seq_one_letter_code
_entity_poly.pdbx_strand_id
1 'polypeptide(L)'
;MVDALWFASFLGGIVMAVLAWVALSRRRVRGQTEELRGKNEELGRALHEAEGATRVKSEFLANMSHEIRTPMNGILRIIELAQNTSLSPEQSEFITGAQQSAESLLILLNDIPDFSKVEAGHLDLQLQPVDFSVRRCLGRAVGRARDGG
;
A
#
# COMPACT_ATOMS: atom_id res chain seq x y z
N MET A 1 72.66 18.20 -26.56
CA MET A 1 72.48 16.75 -26.26
C MET A 1 72.04 16.52 -24.82
N VAL A 2 72.62 17.23 -23.84
CA VAL A 2 72.27 17.13 -22.41
C VAL A 2 70.84 17.59 -22.12
N ASP A 3 70.35 18.66 -22.76
CA ASP A 3 68.98 19.18 -22.51
C ASP A 3 67.89 18.17 -22.91
N ALA A 4 68.07 17.47 -24.03
CA ALA A 4 67.13 16.45 -24.50
C ALA A 4 67.01 15.26 -23.52
N LEU A 5 68.09 14.91 -22.82
CA LEU A 5 68.10 13.88 -21.76
C LEU A 5 67.30 14.35 -20.54
N TRP A 6 67.47 15.60 -20.11
CA TRP A 6 66.68 16.18 -19.00
C TRP A 6 65.18 16.24 -19.31
N PHE A 7 64.80 16.66 -20.53
CA PHE A 7 63.40 16.67 -20.97
C PHE A 7 62.80 15.26 -21.00
N ALA A 8 63.52 14.27 -21.51
CA ALA A 8 63.06 12.88 -21.55
C ALA A 8 62.87 12.29 -20.14
N SER A 9 63.78 12.55 -19.21
CA SER A 9 63.67 12.10 -17.83
C SER A 9 62.48 12.74 -17.10
N PHE A 10 62.23 14.04 -17.32
CA PHE A 10 61.09 14.74 -16.74
C PHE A 10 59.75 14.19 -17.27
N LEU A 11 59.66 13.99 -18.58
CA LEU A 11 58.47 13.40 -19.21
C LEU A 11 58.20 11.99 -18.69
N GLY A 12 59.24 11.16 -18.54
CA GLY A 12 59.14 9.83 -17.94
C GLY A 12 58.62 9.86 -16.50
N GLY A 13 59.09 10.81 -15.68
CA GLY A 13 58.60 11.01 -14.32
C GLY A 13 57.11 11.37 -14.25
N ILE A 14 56.64 12.27 -15.13
CA ILE A 14 55.22 12.63 -15.22
C ILE A 14 54.38 11.42 -15.61
N VAL A 15 54.80 10.66 -16.63
CA VAL A 15 54.08 9.46 -17.06
C VAL A 15 53.97 8.45 -15.92
N MET A 16 55.05 8.20 -15.18
CA MET A 16 55.02 7.31 -14.01
C MET A 16 54.10 7.81 -12.91
N ALA A 17 54.09 9.13 -12.63
CA ALA A 17 53.18 9.73 -11.65
C ALA A 17 51.71 9.60 -12.08
N VAL A 18 51.39 9.82 -13.36
CA VAL A 18 50.04 9.64 -13.90
C VAL A 18 49.61 8.19 -13.85
N LEU A 19 50.48 7.24 -14.21
CA LEU A 19 50.18 5.81 -14.13
C LEU A 19 49.94 5.36 -12.69
N ALA A 20 50.78 5.82 -11.74
CA ALA A 20 50.60 5.57 -10.33
C ALA A 20 49.28 6.17 -9.82
N TRP A 21 48.98 7.41 -10.21
CA TRP A 21 47.72 8.08 -9.85
C TRP A 21 46.49 7.35 -10.42
N VAL A 22 46.52 6.96 -11.69
CA VAL A 22 45.45 6.17 -12.33
C VAL A 22 45.28 4.81 -11.65
N ALA A 23 46.38 4.13 -11.31
CA ALA A 23 46.33 2.85 -10.62
C ALA A 23 45.71 2.97 -9.21
N LEU A 24 46.11 4.00 -8.44
CA LEU A 24 45.56 4.29 -7.11
C LEU A 24 44.10 4.73 -7.17
N SER A 25 43.75 5.59 -8.13
CA SER A 25 42.38 6.06 -8.35
C SER A 25 41.45 4.92 -8.72
N ARG A 26 41.88 4.02 -9.63
CA ARG A 26 41.12 2.82 -9.97
C ARG A 26 40.89 1.91 -8.76
N ARG A 27 41.85 1.79 -7.84
CA ARG A 27 41.66 1.03 -6.59
C ARG A 27 40.59 1.65 -5.70
N ARG A 28 40.58 2.99 -5.56
CA ARG A 28 39.57 3.71 -4.77
C ARG A 28 38.17 3.53 -5.36
N VAL A 29 38.03 3.69 -6.68
CA VAL A 29 36.76 3.51 -7.38
C VAL A 29 36.26 2.07 -7.23
N ARG A 30 37.12 1.06 -7.38
CA ARG A 30 36.74 -0.35 -7.19
C ARG A 30 36.24 -0.61 -5.78
N GLY A 31 36.96 -0.16 -4.75
CA GLY A 31 36.55 -0.32 -3.36
C GLY A 31 35.19 0.33 -3.05
N GLN A 32 34.97 1.56 -3.53
CA GLN A 32 33.67 2.23 -3.39
C GLN A 32 32.56 1.50 -4.16
N THR A 33 32.87 0.94 -5.33
CA THR A 33 31.89 0.19 -6.14
C THR A 33 31.45 -1.09 -5.44
N GLU A 34 32.38 -1.81 -4.81
CA GLU A 34 32.08 -3.02 -4.02
C GLU A 34 31.27 -2.68 -2.77
N GLU A 35 31.65 -1.63 -2.04
CA GLU A 35 30.88 -1.17 -0.87
C GLU A 35 29.46 -0.74 -1.25
N LEU A 36 29.31 0.04 -2.32
CA LEU A 36 28.00 0.46 -2.83
C LEU A 36 27.16 -0.73 -3.28
N ARG A 37 27.77 -1.73 -3.94
CA ARG A 37 27.08 -2.96 -4.32
C ARG A 37 26.59 -3.73 -3.09
N GLY A 38 27.44 -3.93 -2.10
CA GLY A 38 27.06 -4.61 -0.85
C GLY A 38 25.91 -3.90 -0.13
N LYS A 39 25.97 -2.57 -0.01
CA LYS A 39 24.87 -1.78 0.58
C LYS A 39 23.58 -1.87 -0.23
N ASN A 40 23.68 -1.86 -1.57
CA ASN A 40 22.50 -1.98 -2.42
C ASN A 40 21.85 -3.37 -2.32
N GLU A 41 22.66 -4.43 -2.21
CA GLU A 41 22.16 -5.78 -1.95
C GLU A 41 21.49 -5.90 -0.57
N GLU A 42 22.07 -5.29 0.46
CA GLU A 42 21.49 -5.26 1.80
C GLU A 42 20.16 -4.49 1.83
N LEU A 43 20.13 -3.29 1.22
CA LEU A 43 18.90 -2.52 1.06
C LEU A 43 17.85 -3.28 0.27
N GLY A 44 18.23 -3.98 -0.81
CA GLY A 44 17.33 -4.80 -1.60
C GLY A 44 16.73 -5.95 -0.81
N ARG A 45 17.54 -6.63 0.03
CA ARG A 45 17.04 -7.68 0.94
C ARG A 45 16.08 -7.13 1.99
N ALA A 46 16.45 -6.02 2.63
CA ALA A 46 15.61 -5.36 3.62
C ALA A 46 14.28 -4.88 3.02
N LEU A 47 14.30 -4.34 1.80
CA LEU A 47 13.11 -3.96 1.07
C LEU A 47 12.21 -5.17 0.78
N HIS A 48 12.78 -6.25 0.25
CA HIS A 48 12.00 -7.46 -0.05
C HIS A 48 11.39 -8.09 1.20
N GLU A 49 12.09 -8.08 2.33
CA GLU A 49 11.56 -8.53 3.62
C GLU A 49 10.40 -7.64 4.09
N ALA A 50 10.57 -6.31 4.00
CA ALA A 50 9.53 -5.35 4.35
C ALA A 50 8.28 -5.50 3.46
N GLU A 51 8.45 -5.65 2.14
CA GLU A 51 7.36 -5.89 1.19
C GLU A 51 6.63 -7.20 1.49
N GLY A 52 7.38 -8.26 1.79
CA GLY A 52 6.81 -9.56 2.19
C GLY A 52 5.98 -9.45 3.47
N ALA A 53 6.49 -8.76 4.49
CA ALA A 53 5.78 -8.53 5.75
C ALA A 53 4.49 -7.72 5.53
N THR A 54 4.55 -6.65 4.74
CA THR A 54 3.37 -5.84 4.40
C THR A 54 2.33 -6.67 3.67
N ARG A 55 2.73 -7.50 2.70
CA ARG A 55 1.81 -8.37 1.96
C ARG A 55 1.09 -9.35 2.89
N VAL A 56 1.83 -10.02 3.77
CA VAL A 56 1.24 -10.97 4.74
C VAL A 56 0.25 -10.27 5.66
N LYS A 57 0.60 -9.07 6.15
CA LYS A 57 -0.29 -8.24 6.97
C LYS A 57 -1.58 -7.89 6.20
N SER A 58 -1.46 -7.49 4.94
CA SER A 58 -2.61 -7.11 4.12
C SER A 58 -3.53 -8.29 3.81
N GLU A 59 -2.97 -9.45 3.48
CA GLU A 59 -3.74 -10.68 3.26
C GLU A 59 -4.46 -11.11 4.54
N PHE A 60 -3.79 -11.03 5.69
CA PHE A 60 -4.40 -11.31 6.98
C PHE A 60 -5.59 -10.39 7.28
N LEU A 61 -5.42 -9.07 7.12
CA LEU A 61 -6.48 -8.10 7.38
C LEU A 61 -7.69 -8.29 6.45
N ALA A 62 -7.45 -8.50 5.16
CA ALA A 62 -8.52 -8.76 4.19
C ALA A 62 -9.32 -10.03 4.55
N ASN A 63 -8.63 -11.12 4.91
CA ASN A 63 -9.28 -12.37 5.30
C ASN A 63 -10.10 -12.20 6.58
N MET A 64 -9.55 -11.55 7.60
CA MET A 64 -10.27 -11.30 8.84
C MET A 64 -11.53 -10.45 8.60
N SER A 65 -11.47 -9.42 7.77
CA SER A 65 -12.64 -8.62 7.41
C SER A 65 -13.74 -9.45 6.74
N HIS A 66 -13.37 -10.37 5.83
CA HIS A 66 -14.33 -11.28 5.21
C HIS A 66 -14.97 -12.26 6.21
N GLU A 67 -14.16 -12.81 7.11
CA GLU A 67 -14.63 -13.75 8.14
C GLU A 67 -15.51 -13.08 9.19
N ILE A 68 -15.28 -11.81 9.52
CA ILE A 68 -16.12 -11.05 10.47
C ILE A 68 -17.40 -10.54 9.80
N ARG A 69 -17.38 -10.19 8.50
CA ARG A 69 -18.58 -9.73 7.77
C ARG A 69 -19.73 -10.74 7.83
N THR A 70 -19.42 -12.02 7.69
CA THR A 70 -20.42 -13.10 7.68
C THR A 70 -21.23 -13.20 8.99
N PRO A 71 -20.61 -13.36 10.17
CA PRO A 71 -21.33 -13.34 11.44
C PRO A 71 -21.98 -11.98 11.73
N MET A 72 -21.39 -10.86 11.29
CA MET A 72 -22.02 -9.53 11.44
C MET A 72 -23.34 -9.39 10.69
N ASN A 73 -23.41 -9.88 9.45
CA ASN A 73 -24.67 -9.95 8.71
C ASN A 73 -25.70 -10.87 9.39
N GLY A 74 -25.23 -11.94 10.04
CA GLY A 74 -26.06 -12.79 10.90
C GLY A 74 -26.64 -12.04 12.10
N ILE A 75 -25.81 -11.26 12.80
CA ILE A 75 -26.23 -10.41 13.93
C ILE A 75 -27.28 -9.39 13.47
N LEU A 76 -27.05 -8.71 12.35
CA LEU A 76 -28.03 -7.77 11.79
C LEU A 76 -29.36 -8.44 11.48
N ARG A 77 -29.34 -9.64 10.89
CA ARG A 77 -30.57 -10.41 10.66
C ARG A 77 -31.28 -10.77 11.96
N ILE A 78 -30.56 -11.11 13.03
CA ILE A 78 -31.15 -11.39 14.34
C ILE A 78 -31.79 -10.12 14.92
N ILE A 79 -31.12 -8.97 14.80
CA ILE A 79 -31.64 -7.66 15.20
C ILE A 79 -32.91 -7.34 14.42
N GLU A 80 -32.93 -7.51 13.10
CA GLU A 80 -34.10 -7.34 12.23
C GLU A 80 -35.26 -8.25 12.65
N LEU A 81 -34.99 -9.52 12.96
CA LEU A 81 -36.02 -10.45 13.44
C LEU A 81 -36.58 -10.01 14.79
N ALA A 82 -35.72 -9.56 15.71
CA ALA A 82 -36.14 -9.10 17.04
C ALA A 82 -36.99 -7.81 16.96
N GLN A 83 -36.70 -6.91 16.02
CA GLN A 83 -37.52 -5.72 15.75
C GLN A 83 -38.94 -6.05 15.27
N ASN A 84 -39.14 -7.22 14.66
CA ASN A 84 -40.46 -7.71 14.24
C ASN A 84 -41.24 -8.40 15.37
N THR A 85 -40.78 -8.31 16.62
CA THR A 85 -41.46 -8.86 17.81
C THR A 85 -42.04 -7.75 18.70
N SER A 86 -42.87 -8.13 19.67
CA SER A 86 -43.36 -7.19 20.69
C SER A 86 -42.24 -6.83 21.66
N LEU A 87 -41.74 -5.60 21.57
CA LEU A 87 -40.68 -5.07 22.42
C LEU A 87 -41.23 -4.03 23.39
N SER A 88 -40.66 -3.97 24.60
CA SER A 88 -40.86 -2.81 25.48
C SER A 88 -40.14 -1.57 24.92
N PRO A 89 -40.49 -0.35 25.36
CA PRO A 89 -39.81 0.87 24.93
C PRO A 89 -38.28 0.82 25.18
N GLU A 90 -37.87 0.30 26.33
CA GLU A 90 -36.45 0.15 26.69
C GLU A 90 -35.72 -0.88 25.80
N GLN A 91 -36.36 -2.02 25.50
CA GLN A 91 -35.81 -3.02 24.59
C GLN A 91 -35.67 -2.48 23.16
N SER A 92 -36.61 -1.64 22.73
CA SER A 92 -36.56 -0.98 21.41
C SER A 92 -35.36 -0.04 21.30
N GLU A 93 -35.06 0.75 22.35
CA GLU A 93 -33.85 1.58 22.38
C GLU A 93 -32.56 0.73 22.32
N PHE A 94 -32.46 -0.35 23.09
CA PHE A 94 -31.30 -1.24 23.06
C PHE A 94 -31.09 -1.88 21.69
N ILE A 95 -32.15 -2.38 21.06
CA ILE A 95 -32.07 -3.01 19.74
C ILE A 95 -31.70 -1.98 18.66
N THR A 96 -32.21 -0.75 18.76
CA THR A 96 -31.84 0.34 17.85
C THR A 96 -30.35 0.70 17.99
N GLY A 97 -29.85 0.81 19.23
CA GLY A 97 -28.43 1.06 19.48
C GLY A 97 -27.52 -0.08 18.98
N ALA A 98 -27.95 -1.33 19.17
CA ALA A 98 -27.25 -2.51 18.65
C ALA A 98 -27.20 -2.51 17.12
N GLN A 99 -28.30 -2.15 16.45
CA GLN A 99 -28.36 -2.03 14.99
C GLN A 99 -27.35 -0.98 14.48
N GLN A 100 -27.42 0.24 15.03
CA GLN A 100 -26.52 1.33 14.62
C GLN A 100 -25.04 0.98 14.82
N SER A 101 -24.73 0.28 15.91
CA SER A 101 -23.36 -0.19 16.19
C SER A 101 -22.90 -1.25 15.19
N ALA A 102 -23.78 -2.21 14.86
CA ALA A 102 -23.49 -3.27 13.90
C ALA A 102 -23.30 -2.72 12.47
N GLU A 103 -24.14 -1.77 12.05
CA GLU A 103 -24.02 -1.07 10.76
C GLU A 103 -22.72 -0.25 10.69
N SER A 104 -22.39 0.49 11.75
CA SER A 104 -21.14 1.25 11.84
C SER A 104 -19.92 0.34 11.76
N LEU A 105 -19.95 -0.80 12.44
CA LEU A 105 -18.87 -1.78 12.37
C LEU A 105 -18.75 -2.39 10.98
N LEU A 106 -19.85 -2.68 10.28
CA LEU A 106 -19.80 -3.16 8.91
C LEU A 106 -19.16 -2.15 7.95
N ILE A 107 -19.43 -0.85 8.11
CA ILE A 107 -18.77 0.19 7.32
C ILE A 107 -17.25 0.10 7.50
N LEU A 108 -16.78 0.08 8.76
CA LEU A 108 -15.35 -0.05 9.06
C LEU A 108 -14.75 -1.35 8.50
N LEU A 109 -15.45 -2.47 8.63
CA LEU A 109 -15.00 -3.76 8.11
C LEU A 109 -14.92 -3.81 6.58
N ASN A 110 -15.77 -3.04 5.89
CA ASN A 110 -15.75 -2.95 4.44
C ASN A 110 -14.58 -2.14 3.90
N ASP A 111 -14.09 -1.17 4.68
CA ASP A 111 -12.99 -0.28 4.25
C ASP A 111 -11.59 -0.90 4.50
N ILE A 112 -11.45 -1.81 5.48
CA ILE A 112 -10.17 -2.45 5.84
C ILE A 112 -9.50 -3.20 4.67
N PRO A 113 -10.20 -4.02 3.85
CA PRO A 113 -9.59 -4.69 2.71
C PRO A 113 -9.01 -3.73 1.68
N ASP A 114 -9.71 -2.63 1.39
CA ASP A 114 -9.26 -1.64 0.42
C ASP A 114 -8.03 -0.87 0.93
N PHE A 115 -8.01 -0.50 2.21
CA PHE A 115 -6.81 0.06 2.86
C PHE A 115 -5.63 -0.91 2.82
N SER A 116 -5.88 -2.20 3.07
CA SER A 116 -4.85 -3.25 3.09
C SER A 116 -4.20 -3.43 1.72
N LYS A 117 -4.98 -3.34 0.63
CA LYS A 117 -4.47 -3.39 -0.75
C LYS A 117 -3.61 -2.16 -1.10
N VAL A 118 -4.04 -0.96 -0.69
CA VAL A 118 -3.28 0.29 -0.84
C VAL A 118 -1.94 0.19 -0.10
N GLU A 119 -1.94 -0.27 1.14
CA GLU A 119 -0.74 -0.39 1.97
C GLU A 119 0.28 -1.38 1.36
N ALA A 120 -0.18 -2.43 0.70
CA ALA A 120 0.66 -3.38 -0.04
C ALA A 120 1.14 -2.87 -1.41
N GLY A 121 0.86 -1.62 -1.78
CA GLY A 121 1.19 -1.07 -3.11
C GLY A 121 0.36 -1.66 -4.25
N HIS A 122 -0.66 -2.46 -3.93
CA HIS A 122 -1.56 -3.10 -4.88
C HIS A 122 -2.84 -2.29 -5.04
N LEU A 123 -2.80 -1.20 -5.80
CA LEU A 123 -4.05 -0.53 -6.22
C LEU A 123 -4.65 -1.28 -7.40
N ASP A 124 -5.28 -2.42 -7.15
CA ASP A 124 -6.00 -3.15 -8.20
C ASP A 124 -7.39 -2.53 -8.37
N LEU A 125 -7.51 -1.57 -9.28
CA LEU A 125 -8.78 -0.97 -9.67
C LEU A 125 -9.63 -2.05 -10.35
N GLN A 126 -10.46 -2.74 -9.58
CA GLN A 126 -11.43 -3.68 -10.13
C GLN A 126 -12.51 -2.91 -10.90
N LEU A 127 -12.25 -2.67 -12.19
CA LEU A 127 -13.23 -2.17 -13.15
C LEU A 127 -14.27 -3.27 -13.41
N GLN A 128 -15.26 -3.37 -12.53
CA GLN A 128 -16.44 -4.19 -12.83
C GLN A 128 -17.36 -3.42 -13.79
N PRO A 129 -17.83 -4.04 -14.88
CA PRO A 129 -18.83 -3.44 -15.74
C PRO A 129 -20.15 -3.32 -14.96
N VAL A 130 -20.42 -2.12 -14.48
CA VAL A 130 -21.71 -1.74 -13.91
C VAL A 130 -22.65 -1.34 -15.05
N ASP A 131 -23.90 -1.83 -15.02
CA ASP A 131 -24.99 -1.34 -15.87
C ASP A 131 -25.32 0.12 -15.47
N PHE A 132 -24.47 1.04 -15.91
CA PHE A 132 -24.55 2.45 -15.62
C PHE A 132 -25.54 3.10 -16.58
N SER A 133 -26.81 3.08 -16.19
CA SER A 133 -27.85 3.84 -16.89
C SER A 133 -27.91 5.27 -16.34
N VAL A 134 -27.31 6.21 -17.07
CA VAL A 134 -27.38 7.66 -16.79
C VAL A 134 -28.83 8.10 -16.58
N ARG A 135 -29.76 7.58 -17.39
CA ARG A 135 -31.20 7.88 -17.28
C ARG A 135 -31.81 7.40 -15.96
N ARG A 136 -31.39 6.23 -15.45
CA ARG A 136 -31.83 5.68 -14.16
C ARG A 136 -31.26 6.49 -12.99
N CYS A 137 -30.00 6.94 -13.08
CA CYS A 137 -29.39 7.83 -12.09
C CYS A 137 -30.04 9.22 -12.06
N LEU A 138 -30.27 9.83 -13.23
CA LEU A 138 -30.97 11.12 -13.32
C LEU A 138 -32.42 11.00 -12.82
N GLY A 139 -33.12 9.91 -13.16
CA GLY A 139 -34.49 9.68 -12.69
C GLY A 139 -34.60 9.61 -11.16
N ARG A 140 -33.64 8.97 -10.47
CA ARG A 140 -33.59 8.93 -9.01
C ARG A 140 -33.23 10.28 -8.38
N ALA A 141 -32.32 11.03 -9.00
CA ALA A 141 -31.92 12.35 -8.52
C ALA A 141 -33.04 13.38 -8.68
N VAL A 142 -33.74 13.36 -9.82
CA VAL A 142 -34.87 14.24 -10.10
C VAL A 142 -36.13 13.82 -9.33
N GLY A 143 -36.36 12.51 -9.14
CA GLY A 143 -37.45 12.01 -8.29
C GLY A 143 -37.32 12.46 -6.84
N ARG A 144 -36.11 12.37 -6.26
CA ARG A 144 -35.83 12.91 -4.91
C ARG A 144 -36.00 14.42 -4.80
N ALA A 145 -35.72 15.18 -5.85
CA ALA A 145 -35.94 16.62 -5.88
C ALA A 145 -37.43 16.99 -6.00
N ARG A 146 -38.29 16.05 -6.41
CA ARG A 146 -39.72 16.26 -6.61
C ARG A 146 -40.57 15.77 -5.44
N ASP A 147 -40.10 14.76 -4.71
CA ASP A 147 -40.78 14.19 -3.54
C ASP A 147 -40.39 14.87 -2.21
N GLY A 148 -39.57 15.94 -2.27
CA GLY A 148 -39.12 16.74 -1.13
C GLY A 148 -39.75 18.14 -1.03
N GLY A 149 -40.92 18.35 -1.62
CA GLY A 149 -41.71 19.59 -1.55
C GLY A 149 -43.09 19.36 -0.95
#